data_AF-A0A738G912-F1
#
_entry.id   AF-A0A738G912-F1
#
_cell.length_a   1.000
_cell.length_b   1.000
_cell.length_c   1.000
_cell.angle_alpha   90.00
_cell.angle_beta   90.00
_cell.angle_gamma   90.00
#
_symmetry.space_group_name_H-M   'P 1'
#
loop_
_entity.id
_entity.type
_entity.pdbx_description
1 polymer ?
#
loop_
_entity_poly.entity_id
_entity_poly.type
_entity_poly.pdbx_seq_one_letter_code
_entity_poly.pdbx_strand_id
1 'polypeptide(L)'
;MYILNKFIRRTVIFFFFCYLPIASSESKKIEQPLLTQKYYGLRLGTTRVIYKEDAPSTSFWIMNEKEYPILVQTQVYNDDKSSKAPFIVTPPILKVESNARTRLKVIPTSNLFNKNEESLYWLCVKGVPP
;
A
#
# COMPACT_ATOMS: atom_id res chain seq x y z
N MET A 1 13.43 -92.83 6.78
CA MET A 1 13.97 -93.61 5.64
C MET A 1 13.75 -92.75 4.40
N TYR A 2 14.66 -92.01 3.76
CA TYR A 2 16.13 -91.91 3.74
C TYR A 2 16.58 -90.44 3.51
N ILE A 3 17.80 -90.17 3.97
CA ILE A 3 18.66 -88.99 3.81
C ILE A 3 19.18 -88.87 2.35
N LEU A 4 19.48 -87.66 1.84
CA LEU A 4 20.83 -87.33 1.32
C LEU A 4 21.06 -85.85 0.95
N ASN A 5 22.10 -85.29 1.58
CA ASN A 5 22.88 -84.12 1.20
C ASN A 5 23.36 -84.14 -0.26
N LYS A 6 23.55 -82.98 -0.90
CA LYS A 6 24.85 -82.66 -1.52
C LYS A 6 25.13 -81.17 -1.74
N PHE A 7 26.24 -80.79 -1.12
CA PHE A 7 27.02 -79.57 -1.16
C PHE A 7 27.57 -79.28 -2.57
N ILE A 8 27.36 -78.08 -3.13
CA ILE A 8 28.20 -77.51 -4.21
C ILE A 8 28.49 -76.04 -3.88
N ARG A 9 29.77 -75.79 -3.57
CA ARG A 9 30.41 -74.47 -3.48
C ARG A 9 30.39 -73.78 -4.84
N ARG A 10 29.97 -72.51 -4.91
CA ARG A 10 30.46 -71.56 -5.90
C ARG A 10 30.75 -70.21 -5.25
N THR A 11 32.01 -69.82 -5.39
CA THR A 11 32.72 -68.61 -4.98
C THR A 11 31.88 -67.34 -5.09
N VAL A 12 31.74 -66.60 -3.99
CA VAL A 12 31.22 -65.23 -3.96
C VAL A 12 32.41 -64.29 -3.81
N ILE A 13 32.71 -63.52 -4.84
CA ILE A 13 33.69 -62.43 -4.80
C ILE A 13 33.05 -61.28 -4.03
N PHE A 14 33.51 -61.03 -2.80
CA PHE A 14 33.13 -59.85 -2.04
C PHE A 14 33.87 -58.63 -2.63
N PHE A 15 33.19 -57.86 -3.49
CA PHE A 15 33.60 -56.49 -3.78
C PHE A 15 33.33 -55.64 -2.54
N PHE A 16 34.39 -55.32 -1.80
CA PHE A 16 34.31 -54.37 -0.69
C PHE A 16 34.16 -52.96 -1.28
N PHE A 17 32.92 -52.58 -1.59
CA PHE A 17 32.58 -51.20 -1.93
C PHE A 17 32.78 -50.36 -0.66
N CYS A 18 33.86 -49.58 -0.62
CA CYS A 18 34.09 -48.59 0.42
C CYS A 18 32.96 -47.56 0.34
N TYR A 19 31.97 -47.68 1.22
CA TYR A 19 30.92 -46.68 1.37
C TYR A 19 31.55 -45.43 2.01
N LEU A 20 31.83 -44.41 1.19
CA LEU A 20 32.02 -43.06 1.68
C LEU A 20 30.65 -42.54 2.15
N PRO A 21 30.44 -42.18 3.42
CA PRO A 21 29.25 -41.42 3.79
C PRO A 21 29.26 -40.09 3.03
N ILE A 22 28.26 -39.91 2.17
CA ILE A 22 27.97 -38.61 1.55
C ILE A 22 27.52 -37.70 2.69
N ALA A 23 28.39 -36.78 3.09
CA ALA A 23 28.06 -35.76 4.06
C ALA A 23 26.97 -34.84 3.47
N SER A 24 25.72 -35.09 3.87
CA SER A 24 24.61 -34.19 3.60
C SER A 24 24.71 -32.98 4.54
N SER A 25 25.04 -31.82 3.98
CA SER A 25 24.87 -30.54 4.66
C SER A 25 23.38 -30.25 4.82
N GLU A 26 22.85 -30.36 6.05
CA GLU A 26 21.54 -29.77 6.36
C GLU A 26 21.70 -28.25 6.39
N SER A 27 21.21 -27.57 5.34
CA SER A 27 21.09 -26.12 5.36
C SER A 27 20.07 -25.74 6.44
N LYS A 28 20.56 -25.22 7.56
CA LYS A 28 19.73 -24.57 8.57
C LYS A 28 18.89 -23.51 7.87
N LYS A 29 17.58 -23.73 7.70
CA LYS A 29 16.67 -22.75 7.11
C LYS A 29 16.77 -21.48 7.95
N ILE A 30 17.40 -20.46 7.39
CA ILE A 30 17.38 -19.12 7.93
C ILE A 30 15.94 -18.67 7.81
N GLU A 31 15.23 -18.63 8.94
CA GLU A 31 13.89 -18.08 9.02
C GLU A 31 14.01 -16.58 8.76
N GLN A 32 13.76 -16.19 7.51
CA GLN A 32 13.84 -14.80 7.07
C GLN A 32 12.73 -14.02 7.79
N PRO A 33 13.02 -12.81 8.31
CA PRO A 33 11.99 -12.00 8.97
C PRO A 33 10.83 -11.81 8.01
N LEU A 34 9.61 -12.14 8.45
CA LEU A 34 8.39 -11.94 7.68
C LEU A 34 8.28 -10.46 7.32
N LEU A 35 8.59 -10.11 6.07
CA LEU A 35 8.45 -8.75 5.58
C LEU A 35 6.96 -8.43 5.46
N THR A 36 6.42 -7.72 6.44
CA THR A 36 5.02 -7.26 6.42
C THR A 36 4.91 -6.04 5.52
N GLN A 37 4.37 -6.23 4.31
CA GLN A 37 4.05 -5.15 3.39
C GLN A 37 2.79 -4.40 3.85
N LYS A 38 2.91 -3.11 4.20
CA LYS A 38 1.78 -2.25 4.56
C LYS A 38 1.33 -1.44 3.34
N TYR A 39 0.13 -1.73 2.84
CA TYR A 39 -0.48 -0.97 1.76
C TYR A 39 -1.17 0.29 2.31
N TYR A 40 -0.88 1.44 1.70
CA TYR A 40 -1.44 2.73 2.08
C TYR A 40 -2.04 3.46 0.87
N GLY A 41 -3.04 4.31 1.10
CA GLY A 41 -3.64 5.14 0.05
C GLY A 41 -5.00 5.68 0.43
N LEU A 42 -5.38 6.80 -0.18
CA LEU A 42 -6.68 7.44 -0.06
C LEU A 42 -7.20 7.71 -1.48
N ARG A 43 -8.46 7.39 -1.76
CA ARG A 43 -9.06 7.62 -3.07
C ARG A 43 -9.74 8.97 -3.13
N LEU A 44 -9.46 9.73 -4.18
CA LEU A 44 -10.16 10.97 -4.51
C LEU A 44 -11.28 10.69 -5.52
N GLY A 45 -12.42 11.35 -5.35
CA GLY A 45 -13.57 11.22 -6.24
C GLY A 45 -13.45 11.94 -7.58
N THR A 46 -12.42 12.77 -7.72
CA THR A 46 -12.14 13.54 -8.94
C THR A 46 -10.64 13.76 -9.07
N THR A 47 -10.18 14.00 -10.30
CA THR A 47 -8.81 14.41 -10.60
C THR A 47 -8.63 15.92 -10.60
N ARG A 48 -9.72 16.69 -10.72
CA ARG A 48 -9.74 18.16 -10.66
C ARG A 48 -11.03 18.69 -10.06
N VAL A 49 -10.94 19.85 -9.44
CA VAL A 49 -12.08 20.59 -8.88
C VAL A 49 -12.17 21.92 -9.61
N ILE A 50 -13.31 22.18 -10.25
CA ILE A 50 -13.59 23.46 -10.90
C ILE A 50 -14.41 24.28 -9.92
N TYR A 51 -13.89 25.45 -9.56
CA TYR A 51 -14.57 26.42 -8.73
C TYR A 51 -15.12 27.53 -9.63
N LYS A 52 -16.41 27.87 -9.47
CA LYS A 52 -17.04 28.98 -10.18
C LYS A 52 -17.09 30.20 -9.27
N GLU A 53 -16.79 31.38 -9.81
CA GLU A 53 -16.72 32.63 -9.05
C GLU A 53 -18.02 32.96 -8.30
N ASP A 54 -19.17 32.65 -8.90
CA ASP A 54 -20.52 32.91 -8.35
C ASP A 54 -20.98 31.84 -7.34
N ALA A 55 -20.28 30.72 -7.23
CA ALA A 55 -20.64 29.64 -6.32
C ALA A 55 -20.06 29.91 -4.91
N PRO A 56 -20.83 29.68 -3.82
CA PRO A 56 -20.30 29.87 -2.46
C PRO A 56 -19.26 28.80 -2.06
N SER A 57 -19.30 27.64 -2.71
CA SER A 57 -18.35 26.54 -2.49
C SER A 57 -18.47 25.52 -3.61
N THR A 58 -17.47 24.66 -3.73
CA THR A 58 -17.54 23.43 -4.54
C THR A 58 -17.19 22.23 -3.68
N SER A 59 -17.63 21.03 -4.05
CA SER A 59 -17.45 19.83 -3.23
C SER A 59 -16.82 18.70 -4.00
N PHE A 60 -16.02 17.90 -3.30
CA PHE A 60 -15.51 16.63 -3.79
C PHE A 60 -15.57 15.60 -2.65
N TRP A 61 -15.46 14.32 -2.97
CA TRP A 61 -15.43 13.26 -1.97
C TRP A 61 -14.08 12.57 -1.93
N ILE A 62 -13.77 12.02 -0.77
CA ILE A 62 -12.63 11.15 -0.50
C ILE A 62 -13.14 9.82 0.05
N MET A 63 -12.38 8.75 -0.15
CA MET A 63 -12.72 7.42 0.37
C MET A 63 -11.47 6.73 0.92
N ASN A 64 -11.62 6.20 2.13
CA ASN A 64 -10.66 5.30 2.73
C ASN A 64 -11.04 3.87 2.36
N GLU A 65 -10.33 3.26 1.42
CA GLU A 65 -10.54 1.85 1.02
C GLU A 65 -9.71 0.88 1.88
N LYS A 66 -9.20 1.34 3.04
CA LYS A 66 -8.44 0.51 3.98
C LYS A 66 -9.33 0.03 5.11
N GLU A 67 -8.91 -1.07 5.72
CA GLU A 67 -9.60 -1.72 6.85
C GLU A 67 -9.34 -1.03 8.20
N TYR A 68 -8.57 0.06 8.22
CA TYR A 68 -8.21 0.84 9.39
C TYR A 68 -8.53 2.34 9.17
N PRO A 69 -8.80 3.12 10.24
CA PRO A 69 -9.07 4.56 10.11
C PRO A 69 -7.82 5.33 9.66
N ILE A 70 -8.01 6.43 8.92
CA ILE A 70 -6.92 7.31 8.45
C ILE A 70 -7.21 8.75 8.88
N LEU A 71 -6.19 9.45 9.39
CA LEU A 71 -6.28 10.89 9.60
C LEU A 71 -6.00 11.60 8.28
N VAL A 72 -6.90 12.46 7.82
CA VAL A 72 -6.78 13.20 6.57
C VAL A 72 -6.63 14.68 6.87
N GLN A 73 -5.66 15.32 6.21
CA GLN A 73 -5.42 16.75 6.23
C GLN A 73 -5.54 17.30 4.81
N THR A 74 -6.17 18.46 4.68
CA THR A 74 -6.42 19.11 3.39
C THR A 74 -5.87 20.52 3.38
N GLN A 75 -5.24 20.91 2.27
CA GLN A 75 -4.69 22.26 2.09
C GLN A 75 -4.77 22.65 0.61
N VAL A 76 -4.96 23.95 0.34
CA VAL A 76 -4.86 24.49 -1.01
C VAL A 76 -3.63 25.39 -1.10
N TYR A 77 -2.86 25.22 -2.18
CA TYR A 77 -1.66 25.98 -2.48
C TYR A 77 -1.81 26.76 -3.79
N ASN A 78 -1.08 27.87 -3.93
CA ASN A 78 -0.93 28.56 -5.20
C ASN A 78 -0.16 27.68 -6.21
N ASP A 79 -0.02 28.15 -7.45
CA ASP A 79 0.66 27.38 -8.49
C ASP A 79 2.15 27.12 -8.22
N ASP A 80 2.75 27.89 -7.30
CA ASP A 80 4.08 27.64 -6.75
C ASP A 80 4.15 26.39 -5.85
N LYS A 81 3.02 25.72 -5.60
CA LYS A 81 2.85 24.52 -4.77
C LYS A 81 3.32 24.66 -3.32
N SER A 82 3.52 25.88 -2.82
CA SER A 82 4.08 26.14 -1.49
C SER A 82 3.34 27.21 -0.71
N SER A 83 2.99 28.32 -1.33
CA SER A 83 2.25 29.40 -0.67
C SER A 83 0.76 29.05 -0.59
N LYS A 84 0.09 29.53 0.46
CA LYS A 84 -1.33 29.24 0.68
C LYS A 84 -2.18 29.98 -0.35
N ALA A 85 -3.08 29.24 -1.00
CA ALA A 85 -4.10 29.81 -1.87
C ALA A 85 -5.23 30.47 -1.06
N PRO A 86 -6.02 31.37 -1.67
CA PRO A 86 -7.19 31.99 -1.05
C PRO A 86 -8.39 31.02 -0.98
N PHE A 87 -8.17 29.79 -0.54
CA PHE A 87 -9.18 28.75 -0.35
C PHE A 87 -8.93 27.98 0.95
N ILE A 88 -10.03 27.60 1.60
CA ILE A 88 -10.04 26.65 2.70
C ILE A 88 -10.84 25.40 2.32
N VAL A 89 -10.41 24.25 2.82
CA VAL A 89 -11.16 23.00 2.70
C VAL A 89 -11.76 22.66 4.06
N THR A 90 -13.05 22.35 4.10
CA THR A 90 -13.77 22.02 5.33
C THR A 90 -14.31 20.58 5.30
N PRO A 91 -14.05 19.79 6.36
CA PRO A 91 -13.12 20.07 7.46
C PRO A 91 -11.64 20.02 7.01
N PRO A 92 -10.74 20.83 7.61
CA PRO A 92 -9.32 20.90 7.21
C PRO A 92 -8.51 19.69 7.70
N ILE A 93 -8.97 19.07 8.79
CA ILE A 93 -8.43 17.82 9.34
C ILE A 93 -9.60 16.96 9.84
N LEU A 94 -9.59 15.67 9.51
CA LEU A 94 -10.65 14.75 9.87
C LEU A 94 -10.14 13.32 9.95
N LYS A 95 -10.73 12.52 10.86
CA LYS A 95 -10.57 11.07 10.84
C LYS A 95 -11.59 10.48 9.86
N VAL A 96 -11.12 9.64 8.94
CA VAL A 96 -11.95 8.89 7.99
C VAL A 96 -11.90 7.41 8.40
N GLU A 97 -13.05 6.87 8.77
CA GLU A 97 -13.16 5.47 9.21
C GLU A 97 -12.86 4.48 8.07
N SER A 98 -12.65 3.22 8.45
CA SER A 98 -12.49 2.11 7.52
C SER A 98 -13.65 2.04 6.53
N ASN A 99 -13.35 1.87 5.24
CA ASN A 99 -14.31 1.80 4.13
C ASN A 99 -15.28 3.00 4.02
N ALA A 100 -14.98 4.12 4.68
CA ALA A 100 -15.86 5.28 4.71
C ALA A 100 -15.58 6.25 3.55
N ARG A 101 -16.65 6.89 3.07
CA ARG A 101 -16.62 7.99 2.12
C ARG A 101 -17.04 9.29 2.80
N THR A 102 -16.24 10.33 2.65
CA THR A 102 -16.52 11.65 3.23
C THR A 102 -16.52 12.73 2.16
N ARG A 103 -17.46 13.67 2.25
CA ARG A 103 -17.53 14.85 1.39
C ARG A 103 -16.77 16.01 2.03
N LEU A 104 -15.95 16.69 1.23
CA LEU A 104 -15.21 17.89 1.60
C LEU A 104 -15.73 19.09 0.78
N LYS A 105 -15.72 20.27 1.38
CA LYS A 105 -16.08 21.53 0.71
C LYS A 105 -14.86 22.42 0.54
N VAL A 106 -14.66 22.94 -0.67
CA VAL A 106 -13.67 23.99 -0.98
C VAL A 106 -14.41 25.32 -1.01
N ILE A 107 -13.94 26.26 -0.19
CA ILE A 107 -14.58 27.56 0.07
C ILE A 107 -13.53 28.65 -0.17
N PRO A 108 -13.83 29.72 -0.93
CA PRO A 108 -12.90 30.83 -1.09
C PRO A 108 -12.72 31.58 0.24
N THR A 109 -11.55 32.14 0.48
CA THR A 109 -11.30 33.04 1.63
C THR A 109 -11.26 34.50 1.21
N SER A 110 -11.23 34.79 -0.10
CA SER A 110 -11.33 36.14 -0.66
C SER A 110 -12.10 36.10 -1.98
N ASN A 111 -12.64 37.25 -2.40
CA ASN A 111 -13.38 37.40 -3.66
C ASN A 111 -12.52 38.05 -4.76
N LEU A 112 -11.20 38.04 -4.60
CA LEU A 112 -10.25 38.70 -5.52
C LEU A 112 -9.74 37.69 -6.56
N PHE A 113 -10.64 37.22 -7.42
CA PHE A 113 -10.29 36.40 -8.59
C PHE A 113 -10.26 37.29 -9.84
N ASN A 114 -9.33 37.02 -10.76
CA ASN A 114 -9.36 37.69 -12.07
C ASN A 114 -10.56 37.13 -12.86
N LYS A 115 -11.53 37.97 -13.17
CA LYS A 115 -12.79 37.55 -13.81
C LYS A 115 -12.63 37.11 -15.27
N ASN A 116 -11.52 37.49 -15.90
CA ASN A 116 -11.33 37.31 -17.34
C ASN A 116 -10.40 36.13 -17.69
N GLU A 117 -9.85 35.43 -16.71
CA GLU A 117 -8.95 34.29 -16.93
C GLU A 117 -9.12 33.20 -15.87
N GLU A 118 -8.77 31.97 -16.22
CA GLU A 118 -8.72 30.87 -15.25
C GLU A 118 -7.44 30.96 -14.41
N SER A 119 -7.56 30.75 -13.09
CA SER A 119 -6.43 30.67 -12.16
C SER A 119 -6.23 29.24 -11.66
N LEU A 120 -4.98 28.77 -11.63
CA LEU A 120 -4.62 27.42 -11.19
C LEU A 120 -4.20 27.38 -9.72
N TYR A 121 -4.73 26.39 -8.99
CA TYR A 121 -4.39 26.11 -7.59
C TYR A 121 -4.25 24.61 -7.35
N TRP A 122 -3.46 24.24 -6.35
CA TRP A 122 -3.19 22.85 -6.00
C TRP A 122 -3.95 22.46 -4.73
N LEU A 123 -4.98 21.64 -4.89
CA LEU A 123 -5.69 20.99 -3.79
C LEU A 123 -4.94 19.73 -3.38
N CYS A 124 -4.36 19.73 -2.18
CA CYS A 124 -3.65 18.59 -1.62
C CYS A 124 -4.47 17.93 -0.52
N VAL A 125 -4.57 16.60 -0.61
CA VAL A 125 -5.19 15.74 0.41
C VAL A 125 -4.14 14.76 0.89
N LYS A 126 -3.68 14.95 2.12
CA LYS A 126 -2.69 14.10 2.77
C LYS A 126 -3.41 13.19 3.75
N GLY A 127 -3.28 11.89 3.57
CA GLY A 127 -3.68 10.96 4.61
C GLY A 127 -2.47 10.48 5.41
N VAL A 128 -2.71 10.19 6.68
CA VAL A 128 -1.72 9.70 7.66
C VAL A 128 -2.30 8.42 8.26
N PRO A 129 -1.68 7.25 8.01
CA PRO A 129 -2.10 5.99 8.63
C PRO A 129 -1.81 6.02 10.14
N PRO A 130 -2.49 5.15 10.92
CA PRO A 130 -2.16 4.91 12.31
C PRO A 130 -0.81 4.20 12.45
#